data_AF-A0A830CA25-F1
#
_entry.id   AF-A0A830CA25-F1
#
_cell.length_a   1.000
_cell.length_b   1.000
_cell.length_c   1.000
_cell.angle_alpha   90.00
_cell.angle_beta   90.00
_cell.angle_gamma   90.00
#
_symmetry.space_group_name_H-M   'P 1'
#
loop_
_entity.id
_entity.type
_entity.pdbx_description
1 polymer ?
#
loop_
_entity_poly.entity_id
_entity_poly.type
_entity_poly.pdbx_seq_one_letter_code
_entity_poly.pdbx_strand_id
1 'polypeptide(L)'
;MFLQFSSGLANRNSGVFTQYNPINYQSTDKIWYSDYRYRSKDNFGRNGEIKAATELTRGPRADSNKNNSSKPPSEVEERADFAIDRNNYNSQEFQTDYDNAKLFVIKSYSEDDVHKCIKHDVWSSTPNGNKKLHAAFCEAEAKTNETGVKCPVFLFFSVNGSGQFVGVAEMIGQVDFDKNMDFWQLDKWNGFFPIKWHIIKDVPNTVLRHIILENNDNRPVTYSRDTQEIGLKQGLEMLSIFKSYSETTSVIDDFNFYENREKALKAKRNTSQTNGDPDVS
;
A
#
# COMPACT_ATOMS: atom_id res chain seq x y z
N MET A 1 -5.91 -32.29 67.16
CA MET A 1 -4.87 -32.65 68.14
C MET A 1 -3.54 -32.37 67.44
N PHE A 2 -2.94 -31.18 67.61
CA PHE A 2 -2.03 -30.81 68.72
C PHE A 2 -0.80 -31.76 68.73
N LEU A 3 0.46 -31.31 68.65
CA LEU A 3 1.17 -30.14 69.22
C LEU A 3 2.28 -29.65 68.23
N GLN A 4 2.56 -28.35 68.01
CA GLN A 4 3.46 -27.42 68.78
C GLN A 4 4.95 -27.87 68.82
N PHE A 5 6.01 -27.05 68.92
CA PHE A 5 6.25 -25.59 69.14
C PHE A 5 7.74 -25.28 68.74
N SER A 6 8.35 -24.06 68.72
CA SER A 6 7.98 -22.64 68.93
C SER A 6 9.05 -21.69 68.30
N SER A 7 8.94 -20.37 68.55
CA SER A 7 9.97 -19.28 68.71
C SER A 7 11.36 -19.32 68.00
N GLY A 8 11.99 -18.20 67.59
CA GLY A 8 11.63 -16.78 67.72
C GLY A 8 12.81 -15.87 68.13
N LEU A 9 13.26 -15.00 67.20
CA LEU A 9 13.92 -13.67 67.38
C LEU A 9 15.26 -13.49 68.16
N ALA A 10 16.30 -13.06 67.42
CA ALA A 10 17.26 -11.98 67.76
C ALA A 10 18.15 -11.70 66.52
N ASN A 11 17.92 -10.68 65.67
CA ASN A 11 18.18 -9.23 65.83
C ASN A 11 19.67 -8.81 65.87
N ARG A 12 20.22 -8.27 64.76
CA ARG A 12 20.88 -6.94 64.73
C ARG A 12 21.34 -6.43 63.34
N ASN A 13 20.80 -5.26 62.99
CA ASN A 13 21.43 -4.06 62.41
C ASN A 13 21.89 -3.90 60.95
N SER A 14 21.67 -2.64 60.53
CA SER A 14 22.35 -1.82 59.50
C SER A 14 22.32 -2.31 58.06
N GLY A 15 21.45 -1.69 57.26
CA GLY A 15 21.40 -1.89 55.81
C GLY A 15 22.30 -0.93 55.04
N VAL A 16 22.52 -1.28 53.77
CA VAL A 16 22.73 -0.32 52.67
C VAL A 16 21.85 -0.81 51.52
N PHE A 17 20.84 -0.03 51.13
CA PHE A 17 20.08 -0.28 49.91
C PHE A 17 20.84 0.34 48.73
N THR A 18 21.63 -0.46 48.01
CA THR A 18 22.21 -0.03 46.74
C THR A 18 21.16 -0.13 45.63
N GLN A 19 20.63 1.02 45.24
CA GLN A 19 19.84 1.15 44.01
C GLN A 19 20.70 0.80 42.80
N TYR A 20 20.34 -0.26 42.08
CA TYR A 20 20.79 -0.43 40.69
C TYR A 20 19.80 0.27 39.77
N ASN A 21 20.24 1.40 39.21
CA ASN A 21 19.46 2.14 38.22
C ASN A 21 19.27 1.32 36.93
N PRO A 22 18.10 1.41 36.27
CA PRO A 22 17.91 0.85 34.94
C PRO A 22 18.76 1.61 33.92
N ILE A 23 19.33 0.88 32.96
CA ILE A 23 20.14 1.45 31.87
C ILE A 23 19.22 2.23 30.92
N ASN A 24 19.42 3.54 30.86
CA ASN A 24 18.78 4.41 29.87
C ASN A 24 19.28 4.07 28.46
N TYR A 25 18.44 3.44 27.64
CA TYR A 25 18.54 3.62 26.18
C TYR A 25 17.96 4.98 25.83
N GLN A 26 18.83 5.95 25.53
CA GLN A 26 18.41 7.26 25.08
C GLN A 26 17.73 7.17 23.70
N SER A 27 16.46 7.53 23.64
CA SER A 27 15.65 7.57 22.44
C SER A 27 16.20 8.58 21.42
N THR A 28 16.61 8.10 20.24
CA THR A 28 16.82 8.93 19.04
C THR A 28 15.51 9.15 18.26
N ASP A 29 14.40 9.35 18.98
CA ASP A 29 13.06 9.62 18.44
C ASP A 29 12.87 11.10 18.07
N LYS A 30 13.76 11.65 17.24
CA LYS A 30 13.61 12.98 16.64
C LYS A 30 14.02 12.95 15.17
N ILE A 31 13.32 13.74 14.35
CA ILE A 31 13.48 13.88 12.88
C ILE A 31 12.73 12.81 12.01
N TRP A 32 11.54 12.37 12.41
CA TRP A 32 10.59 11.68 11.49
C TRP A 32 9.13 12.17 11.52
N TYR A 33 8.81 13.15 12.36
CA TYR A 33 7.49 13.80 12.43
C TYR A 33 7.67 15.31 12.55
N SER A 34 7.55 16.06 11.44
CA SER A 34 7.46 17.53 11.52
C SER A 34 6.76 18.25 10.36
N ASP A 35 6.75 17.71 9.12
CA ASP A 35 6.57 18.60 7.95
C ASP A 35 5.60 18.16 6.85
N TYR A 36 4.46 17.56 7.24
CA TYR A 36 3.32 17.41 6.32
C TYR A 36 2.01 17.84 7.01
N ARG A 37 1.93 19.13 7.38
CA ARG A 37 0.65 19.73 7.76
C ARG A 37 -0.21 19.93 6.51
N TYR A 38 -1.39 19.31 6.55
CA TYR A 38 -2.46 19.40 5.57
C TYR A 38 -2.77 20.86 5.18
N ARG A 39 -2.35 21.32 4.00
CA ARG A 39 -2.65 22.67 3.49
C ARG A 39 -3.75 22.61 2.44
N SER A 40 -4.99 22.47 2.91
CA SER A 40 -6.17 22.71 2.07
C SER A 40 -6.46 24.20 2.01
N LYS A 41 -6.21 24.84 0.85
CA LYS A 41 -7.19 25.65 0.13
C LYS A 41 -6.63 26.31 -1.14
N ASP A 42 -7.50 26.31 -2.16
CA ASP A 42 -7.69 27.36 -3.16
C ASP A 42 -6.44 27.97 -3.84
N ASN A 43 -6.15 27.53 -5.07
CA ASN A 43 -5.59 28.40 -6.12
C ASN A 43 -5.87 27.83 -7.53
N PHE A 44 -6.94 28.30 -8.16
CA PHE A 44 -7.10 28.24 -9.61
C PHE A 44 -6.23 29.34 -10.23
N GLY A 45 -5.10 28.98 -10.87
CA GLY A 45 -4.36 29.95 -11.67
C GLY A 45 -2.90 29.59 -11.97
N ARG A 46 -2.63 29.33 -13.25
CA ARG A 46 -1.32 29.32 -13.95
C ARG A 46 -0.37 28.14 -13.68
N ASN A 47 0.28 27.74 -14.78
CA ASN A 47 1.45 26.87 -14.96
C ASN A 47 1.26 25.36 -14.70
N GLY A 48 1.21 24.60 -15.81
CA GLY A 48 1.14 23.13 -15.82
C GLY A 48 2.41 22.41 -15.35
N GLU A 49 3.46 23.14 -14.97
CA GLU A 49 4.75 22.58 -14.53
C GLU A 49 4.66 21.87 -13.17
N ILE A 50 3.83 22.38 -12.25
CA ILE A 50 3.70 21.84 -10.89
C ILE A 50 2.99 20.46 -10.89
N LYS A 51 2.09 20.21 -11.85
CA LYS A 51 1.30 18.97 -11.93
C LYS A 51 2.12 17.71 -12.24
N ALA A 52 3.32 17.85 -12.82
CA ALA A 52 4.15 16.70 -13.17
C ALA A 52 4.88 16.11 -11.95
N ALA A 53 5.24 16.94 -10.98
CA ALA A 53 6.07 16.56 -9.82
C ALA A 53 5.24 16.22 -8.55
N THR A 54 3.93 16.46 -8.56
CA THR A 54 3.03 16.12 -7.46
C THR A 54 2.47 14.71 -7.62
N GLU A 55 2.56 13.89 -6.57
CA GLU A 55 1.94 12.57 -6.47
C GLU A 55 0.43 12.68 -6.77
N LEU A 56 -0.06 12.03 -7.83
CA LEU A 56 -1.48 12.07 -8.18
C LEU A 56 -2.24 11.01 -7.39
N THR A 57 -3.27 11.45 -6.65
CA THR A 57 -4.13 10.56 -5.86
C THR A 57 -5.24 9.91 -6.68
N ARG A 58 -5.57 10.48 -7.84
CA ARG A 58 -6.55 10.03 -8.84
C ARG A 58 -6.19 10.55 -10.24
N GLY A 59 -6.54 9.81 -11.28
CA GLY A 59 -6.41 10.18 -12.69
C GLY A 59 -7.62 10.90 -13.30
N PRO A 60 -7.53 11.31 -14.58
CA PRO A 60 -8.57 12.07 -15.30
C PRO A 60 -9.99 11.48 -15.24
N ARG A 61 -10.16 10.15 -15.15
CA ARG A 61 -11.47 9.50 -15.00
C ARG A 61 -12.27 9.95 -13.77
N ALA A 62 -11.61 10.52 -12.76
CA ALA A 62 -12.27 11.03 -11.57
C ALA A 62 -13.03 12.36 -11.79
N ASP A 63 -12.66 13.12 -12.83
CA ASP A 63 -13.26 14.43 -13.14
C ASP A 63 -14.32 14.36 -14.24
N SER A 64 -14.31 13.33 -15.08
CA SER A 64 -15.28 13.13 -16.17
C SER A 64 -16.72 13.03 -15.68
N ASN A 65 -16.93 12.55 -14.45
CA ASN A 65 -18.25 12.39 -13.83
C ASN A 65 -18.88 13.71 -13.31
N LYS A 66 -18.26 14.88 -13.56
CA LYS A 66 -18.74 16.19 -13.08
C LYS A 66 -19.25 17.15 -14.14
N ASN A 67 -18.92 16.97 -15.43
CA ASN A 67 -19.30 17.91 -16.49
C ASN A 67 -19.74 17.20 -17.77
N ASN A 68 -21.02 17.37 -18.13
CA ASN A 68 -21.40 17.37 -19.54
C ASN A 68 -20.72 18.58 -20.21
N SER A 69 -20.21 18.39 -21.44
CA SER A 69 -19.55 19.42 -22.27
C SER A 69 -18.20 19.97 -21.76
N SER A 70 -17.09 19.32 -22.14
CA SER A 70 -16.13 19.91 -23.11
C SER A 70 -14.95 18.96 -23.36
N LYS A 71 -14.86 18.42 -24.58
CA LYS A 71 -13.62 17.81 -25.08
C LYS A 71 -12.58 18.92 -25.26
N PRO A 72 -11.34 18.79 -24.75
CA PRO A 72 -10.22 19.56 -25.26
C PRO A 72 -9.99 19.21 -26.75
N PRO A 73 -9.35 20.07 -27.54
CA PRO A 73 -9.01 19.77 -28.92
C PRO A 73 -8.15 18.50 -29.00
N SER A 74 -8.44 17.65 -29.98
CA SER A 74 -7.59 16.51 -30.31
C SER A 74 -6.27 17.00 -30.93
N GLU A 75 -5.29 17.27 -30.10
CA GLU A 75 -3.91 16.99 -30.50
C GLU A 75 -3.81 15.50 -30.83
N VAL A 76 -3.04 15.18 -31.88
CA VAL A 76 -3.01 13.84 -32.45
C VAL A 76 -2.15 12.96 -31.55
N GLU A 77 -2.73 12.49 -30.44
CA GLU A 77 -2.09 11.52 -29.56
C GLU A 77 -1.74 10.28 -30.38
N GLU A 78 -0.44 10.12 -30.61
CA GLU A 78 0.15 8.91 -31.13
C GLU A 78 -0.24 7.77 -30.19
N ARG A 79 -1.28 7.01 -30.57
CA ARG A 79 -1.77 5.85 -29.81
C ARG A 79 -0.70 4.77 -29.83
N ALA A 80 0.25 4.89 -28.91
CA ALA A 80 0.93 3.74 -28.33
C ALA A 80 -0.15 2.93 -27.61
N ASP A 81 -0.81 2.05 -28.38
CA ASP A 81 -1.93 1.23 -27.92
C ASP A 81 -1.35 0.11 -27.04
N PHE A 82 -1.00 0.46 -25.81
CA PHE A 82 -0.68 -0.48 -24.75
C PHE A 82 -1.97 -1.20 -24.36
N ALA A 83 -2.35 -2.14 -25.22
CA ALA A 83 -3.59 -2.91 -25.13
C ALA A 83 -3.52 -3.87 -23.94
N ILE A 84 -3.71 -3.32 -22.74
CA ILE A 84 -4.05 -4.10 -21.57
C ILE A 84 -5.37 -4.80 -21.86
N ASP A 85 -5.30 -6.12 -21.99
CA ASP A 85 -6.48 -6.95 -22.17
C ASP A 85 -7.31 -6.94 -20.88
N ARG A 86 -8.36 -6.12 -20.89
CA ARG A 86 -9.32 -5.96 -19.80
C ARG A 86 -10.01 -7.27 -19.42
N ASN A 87 -10.05 -8.27 -20.31
CA ASN A 87 -10.66 -9.57 -20.05
C ASN A 87 -9.87 -10.42 -19.05
N ASN A 88 -8.59 -10.09 -18.78
CA ASN A 88 -7.77 -10.79 -17.79
C ASN A 88 -8.14 -10.46 -16.33
N TYR A 89 -8.95 -9.42 -16.10
CA TYR A 89 -9.31 -8.95 -14.76
C TYR A 89 -10.82 -8.97 -14.56
N ASN A 90 -11.25 -8.85 -13.30
CA ASN A 90 -12.66 -8.76 -12.92
C ASN A 90 -13.49 -10.01 -13.33
N SER A 91 -12.83 -11.18 -13.44
CA SER A 91 -13.47 -12.43 -13.84
C SER A 91 -14.59 -12.85 -12.89
N GLN A 92 -15.71 -13.29 -13.45
CA GLN A 92 -16.84 -13.84 -12.69
C GLN A 92 -16.49 -15.19 -12.02
N GLU A 93 -15.45 -15.87 -12.50
CA GLU A 93 -14.94 -17.12 -11.92
C GLU A 93 -14.02 -16.90 -10.71
N PHE A 94 -13.60 -15.65 -10.45
CA PHE A 94 -12.76 -15.33 -9.30
C PHE A 94 -13.42 -15.79 -7.99
N GLN A 95 -12.74 -16.65 -7.25
CA GLN A 95 -13.23 -17.17 -5.97
C GLN A 95 -13.10 -16.09 -4.88
N THR A 96 -14.11 -16.01 -4.01
CA THR A 96 -14.17 -15.02 -2.92
C THR A 96 -14.44 -15.67 -1.56
N ASP A 97 -14.44 -17.00 -1.53
CA ASP A 97 -14.69 -17.82 -0.35
C ASP A 97 -13.49 -18.76 -0.17
N TYR A 98 -12.91 -18.76 1.03
CA TYR A 98 -11.67 -19.45 1.35
C TYR A 98 -11.65 -19.82 2.85
N ASP A 99 -11.45 -21.10 3.15
CA ASP A 99 -11.22 -21.56 4.53
C ASP A 99 -9.99 -20.90 5.18
N ASN A 100 -8.99 -20.57 4.35
CA ASN A 100 -7.71 -20.03 4.76
C ASN A 100 -7.22 -19.02 3.72
N ALA A 101 -7.00 -17.77 4.14
CA ALA A 101 -6.30 -16.75 3.36
C ALA A 101 -5.67 -15.73 4.32
N LYS A 102 -4.60 -15.06 3.89
CA LYS A 102 -4.10 -13.84 4.56
C LYS A 102 -4.46 -12.64 3.71
N LEU A 103 -4.91 -11.56 4.33
CA LEU A 103 -5.47 -10.41 3.63
C LEU A 103 -4.88 -9.12 4.19
N PHE A 104 -4.41 -8.22 3.31
CA PHE A 104 -3.77 -6.97 3.71
C PHE A 104 -4.31 -5.78 2.91
N VAL A 105 -4.38 -4.61 3.55
CA VAL A 105 -4.52 -3.33 2.85
C VAL A 105 -3.15 -2.84 2.41
N ILE A 106 -3.04 -2.45 1.14
CA ILE A 106 -1.87 -1.76 0.58
C ILE A 106 -2.22 -0.31 0.31
N LYS A 107 -1.39 0.61 0.80
CA LYS A 107 -1.61 2.07 0.67
C LYS A 107 -0.53 2.71 -0.19
N SER A 108 -0.84 2.92 -1.47
CA SER A 108 0.04 3.68 -2.36
C SER A 108 0.00 5.18 -2.03
N TYR A 109 1.12 5.87 -2.23
CA TYR A 109 1.19 7.33 -2.21
C TYR A 109 0.63 7.95 -3.50
N SER A 110 0.88 7.29 -4.64
CA SER A 110 0.50 7.76 -5.97
C SER A 110 -0.32 6.70 -6.74
N GLU A 111 -1.18 7.14 -7.65
CA GLU A 111 -1.82 6.24 -8.62
C GLU A 111 -0.84 5.85 -9.77
N ASP A 112 0.25 6.60 -9.95
CA ASP A 112 1.37 6.21 -10.82
C ASP A 112 2.00 4.87 -10.45
N ASP A 113 2.27 4.68 -9.16
CA ASP A 113 2.91 3.45 -8.70
C ASP A 113 1.92 2.28 -8.76
N VAL A 114 0.60 2.54 -8.65
CA VAL A 114 -0.44 1.54 -8.98
C VAL A 114 -0.43 1.21 -10.48
N HIS A 115 -0.37 2.21 -11.36
CA HIS A 115 -0.23 1.98 -12.81
C HIS A 115 0.98 1.10 -13.14
N LYS A 116 2.16 1.39 -12.57
CA LYS A 116 3.38 0.59 -12.77
C LYS A 116 3.26 -0.81 -12.18
N CYS A 117 2.57 -0.93 -11.06
CA CYS A 117 2.26 -2.20 -10.41
C CYS A 117 1.34 -3.08 -11.28
N ILE A 118 0.42 -2.49 -12.05
CA ILE A 118 -0.39 -3.17 -13.07
C ILE A 118 0.46 -3.49 -14.31
N LYS A 119 1.31 -2.56 -14.75
CA LYS A 119 2.19 -2.70 -15.93
C LYS A 119 3.23 -3.82 -15.81
N HIS A 120 3.73 -4.05 -14.60
CA HIS A 120 4.89 -4.91 -14.35
C HIS A 120 4.60 -6.09 -13.41
N ASP A 121 3.35 -6.26 -12.95
CA ASP A 121 2.92 -7.34 -12.03
C ASP A 121 3.84 -7.51 -10.79
N VAL A 122 4.34 -6.38 -10.25
CA VAL A 122 5.19 -6.34 -9.05
C VAL A 122 4.77 -5.22 -8.11
N TRP A 123 5.00 -5.40 -6.81
CA TRP A 123 4.84 -4.34 -5.81
C TRP A 123 6.07 -4.19 -4.91
N SER A 124 6.21 -3.01 -4.32
CA SER A 124 7.09 -2.76 -3.18
C SER A 124 6.39 -1.85 -2.18
N SER A 125 6.45 -2.23 -0.90
CA SER A 125 6.01 -1.44 0.25
C SER A 125 7.24 -0.86 0.97
N THR A 126 7.02 -0.19 2.10
CA THR A 126 8.09 0.24 3.00
C THR A 126 8.95 -0.94 3.45
N PRO A 127 10.22 -0.76 3.88
CA PRO A 127 11.07 -1.87 4.34
C PRO A 127 10.44 -2.73 5.45
N ASN A 128 9.63 -2.13 6.32
CA ASN A 128 8.88 -2.87 7.35
C ASN A 128 7.66 -3.60 6.77
N GLY A 129 6.95 -2.99 5.82
CA GLY A 129 5.85 -3.63 5.11
C GLY A 129 6.30 -4.81 4.26
N ASN A 130 7.41 -4.67 3.53
CA ASN A 130 8.05 -5.76 2.77
C ASN A 130 8.43 -6.94 3.69
N LYS A 131 9.03 -6.69 4.87
CA LYS A 131 9.29 -7.73 5.88
C LYS A 131 8.01 -8.42 6.36
N LYS A 132 6.95 -7.66 6.63
CA LYS A 132 5.66 -8.19 7.09
C LYS A 132 5.00 -9.07 6.02
N LEU A 133 4.98 -8.61 4.77
CA LEU A 133 4.38 -9.33 3.64
C LEU A 133 5.20 -10.58 3.28
N HIS A 134 6.54 -10.51 3.32
CA HIS A 134 7.41 -11.67 3.17
C HIS A 134 7.09 -12.75 4.23
N ALA A 135 7.05 -12.38 5.52
CA ALA A 135 6.72 -13.32 6.59
C ALA A 135 5.31 -13.94 6.41
N ALA A 136 4.32 -13.10 6.08
CA ALA A 136 2.97 -13.54 5.79
C ALA A 136 2.90 -14.54 4.63
N PHE A 137 3.65 -14.31 3.55
CA PHE A 137 3.72 -15.21 2.40
C PHE A 137 4.38 -16.54 2.77
N CYS A 138 5.53 -16.52 3.43
CA CYS A 138 6.22 -17.74 3.86
C CYS A 138 5.38 -18.60 4.83
N GLU A 139 4.63 -17.97 5.75
CA GLU A 139 3.66 -18.68 6.61
C GLU A 139 2.49 -19.30 5.81
N ALA A 140 2.04 -18.63 4.76
CA ALA A 140 0.96 -19.12 3.90
C ALA A 140 1.43 -20.27 2.98
N GLU A 141 2.66 -20.21 2.46
CA GLU A 141 3.32 -21.32 1.76
C GLU A 141 3.50 -22.52 2.68
N ALA A 142 4.04 -22.33 3.90
CA ALA A 142 4.21 -23.40 4.89
C ALA A 142 2.88 -24.11 5.19
N LYS A 143 1.82 -23.34 5.48
CA LYS A 143 0.48 -23.89 5.71
C LYS A 143 -0.09 -24.63 4.49
N THR A 144 0.19 -24.14 3.27
CA THR A 144 -0.22 -24.82 2.03
C THR A 144 0.51 -26.16 1.88
N ASN A 145 1.81 -26.21 2.19
CA ASN A 145 2.62 -27.43 2.13
C ASN A 145 2.24 -28.45 3.22
N GLU A 146 1.86 -27.99 4.41
CA GLU A 146 1.43 -28.85 5.53
C GLU A 146 0.04 -29.46 5.32
N THR A 147 -0.91 -28.67 4.78
CA THR A 147 -2.32 -29.08 4.69
C THR A 147 -2.75 -29.56 3.31
N GLY A 148 -1.97 -29.26 2.27
CA GLY A 148 -2.36 -29.44 0.86
C GLY A 148 -3.42 -28.45 0.37
N VAL A 149 -3.92 -27.56 1.23
CA VAL A 149 -4.96 -26.57 0.90
C VAL A 149 -4.31 -25.20 0.69
N LYS A 150 -4.53 -24.60 -0.49
CA LYS A 150 -3.96 -23.30 -0.85
C LYS A 150 -4.40 -22.22 0.14
N CYS A 151 -3.43 -21.52 0.73
CA CYS A 151 -3.63 -20.31 1.52
C CYS A 151 -3.15 -19.08 0.70
N PRO A 152 -4.00 -18.41 -0.09
CA PRO A 152 -3.60 -17.22 -0.84
C PRO A 152 -3.32 -16.02 0.07
N VAL A 153 -2.46 -15.11 -0.41
CA VAL A 153 -2.20 -13.81 0.23
C VAL A 153 -2.75 -12.70 -0.66
N PHE A 154 -3.87 -12.10 -0.24
CA PHE A 154 -4.56 -11.04 -0.97
C PHE A 154 -4.20 -9.63 -0.50
N LEU A 155 -4.12 -8.72 -1.46
CA LEU A 155 -3.69 -7.34 -1.30
C LEU A 155 -4.77 -6.40 -1.86
N PHE A 156 -5.39 -5.61 -0.99
CA PHE A 156 -6.40 -4.62 -1.36
C PHE A 156 -5.74 -3.25 -1.54
N PHE A 157 -5.64 -2.77 -2.77
CA PHE A 157 -4.95 -1.53 -3.10
C PHE A 157 -5.86 -0.31 -2.92
N SER A 158 -5.35 0.72 -2.24
CA SER A 158 -5.99 2.04 -2.12
C SER A 158 -4.94 3.15 -2.16
N VAL A 159 -5.15 4.16 -3.01
CA VAL A 159 -4.25 5.33 -3.07
C VAL A 159 -4.61 6.29 -1.93
N ASN A 160 -3.61 6.81 -1.22
CA ASN A 160 -3.81 7.74 -0.12
C ASN A 160 -4.58 8.99 -0.56
N GLY A 161 -5.58 9.41 0.23
CA GLY A 161 -6.44 10.55 -0.09
C GLY A 161 -7.46 10.32 -1.22
N SER A 162 -7.41 9.21 -1.96
CA SER A 162 -8.33 8.93 -3.06
C SER A 162 -9.78 8.67 -2.63
N GLY A 163 -10.02 8.25 -1.37
CA GLY A 163 -11.37 7.92 -0.89
C GLY A 163 -11.96 6.63 -1.50
N GLN A 164 -11.15 5.81 -2.17
CA GLN A 164 -11.57 4.53 -2.75
C GLN A 164 -10.45 3.50 -2.65
N PHE A 165 -10.80 2.24 -2.90
CA PHE A 165 -9.86 1.21 -3.32
C PHE A 165 -9.88 1.09 -4.85
N VAL A 166 -8.80 0.58 -5.44
CA VAL A 166 -8.58 0.54 -6.90
C VAL A 166 -8.42 -0.88 -7.46
N GLY A 167 -8.29 -1.89 -6.60
CA GLY A 167 -8.28 -3.29 -7.01
C GLY A 167 -7.83 -4.27 -5.94
N VAL A 168 -7.78 -5.54 -6.33
CA VAL A 168 -7.30 -6.69 -5.55
C VAL A 168 -6.28 -7.45 -6.36
N ALA A 169 -5.13 -7.73 -5.75
CA ALA A 169 -4.13 -8.64 -6.29
C ALA A 169 -3.80 -9.75 -5.28
N GLU A 170 -3.19 -10.82 -5.77
CA GLU A 170 -2.59 -11.90 -4.99
C GLU A 170 -1.06 -11.76 -5.01
N MET A 171 -0.39 -11.87 -3.87
CA MET A 171 1.07 -12.02 -3.81
C MET A 171 1.42 -13.45 -4.24
N ILE A 172 2.27 -13.59 -5.27
CA ILE A 172 2.57 -14.89 -5.91
C ILE A 172 4.03 -15.33 -5.75
N GLY A 173 4.81 -14.61 -4.94
CA GLY A 173 6.20 -14.93 -4.65
C GLY A 173 6.76 -14.11 -3.50
N GLN A 174 7.90 -14.56 -2.98
CA GLN A 174 8.60 -13.91 -1.87
C GLN A 174 9.18 -12.55 -2.28
N VAL A 175 9.43 -11.70 -1.28
CA VAL A 175 10.18 -10.45 -1.46
C VAL A 175 11.66 -10.75 -1.73
N ASP A 176 12.16 -10.25 -2.85
CA ASP A 176 13.59 -10.07 -3.11
C ASP A 176 13.99 -8.75 -2.45
N PHE A 177 14.88 -8.80 -1.44
CA PHE A 177 15.35 -7.62 -0.71
C PHE A 177 16.64 -7.00 -1.29
N ASP A 178 17.30 -7.71 -2.20
CA ASP A 178 18.62 -7.33 -2.75
C ASP A 178 18.49 -6.54 -4.07
N LYS A 179 17.31 -6.58 -4.72
CA LYS A 179 17.01 -5.87 -5.97
C LYS A 179 16.02 -4.73 -5.77
N ASN A 180 16.30 -3.60 -6.42
CA ASN A 180 15.40 -2.45 -6.48
C ASN A 180 14.89 -2.25 -7.92
N MET A 181 13.72 -1.63 -8.07
CA MET A 181 13.20 -1.19 -9.37
C MET A 181 13.38 0.32 -9.53
N ASP A 182 13.81 0.77 -10.70
CA ASP A 182 14.13 2.17 -11.03
C ASP A 182 12.92 3.01 -11.47
N PHE A 183 11.79 2.36 -11.77
CA PHE A 183 10.60 3.01 -12.31
C PHE A 183 9.68 3.67 -11.26
N TRP A 184 9.83 3.38 -9.97
CA TRP A 184 8.98 3.96 -8.92
C TRP A 184 9.07 5.50 -8.87
N GLN A 185 8.01 6.20 -8.41
CA GLN A 185 8.03 7.67 -8.33
C GLN A 185 9.09 8.18 -7.35
N LEU A 186 9.30 7.47 -6.24
CA LEU A 186 10.31 7.76 -5.24
C LEU A 186 11.40 6.70 -5.27
N ASP A 187 12.65 7.12 -5.35
CA ASP A 187 13.83 6.23 -5.37
C ASP A 187 14.18 5.70 -3.95
N LYS A 188 13.15 5.35 -3.17
CA LYS A 188 13.22 4.98 -1.74
C LYS A 188 12.72 3.56 -1.45
N TRP A 189 12.15 2.89 -2.45
CA TRP A 189 11.61 1.54 -2.30
C TRP A 189 12.72 0.52 -2.51
N ASN A 190 13.02 -0.24 -1.45
CA ASN A 190 14.01 -1.31 -1.47
C ASN A 190 13.32 -2.67 -1.43
N GLY A 191 13.75 -3.54 -2.33
CA GLY A 191 13.11 -4.83 -2.58
C GLY A 191 11.83 -4.73 -3.41
N PHE A 192 11.37 -5.85 -3.96
CA PHE A 192 10.05 -6.00 -4.59
C PHE A 192 9.59 -7.45 -4.52
N PHE A 193 8.31 -7.69 -4.82
CA PHE A 193 7.74 -9.03 -4.95
C PHE A 193 6.73 -9.10 -6.11
N PRO A 194 6.59 -10.27 -6.75
CA PRO A 194 5.62 -10.46 -7.82
C PRO A 194 4.19 -10.61 -7.27
N ILE A 195 3.24 -10.07 -8.02
CA ILE A 195 1.81 -10.17 -7.73
C ILE A 195 1.05 -10.65 -8.97
N LYS A 196 -0.23 -10.99 -8.79
CA LYS A 196 -1.19 -11.17 -9.88
C LYS A 196 -2.43 -10.36 -9.59
N TRP A 197 -2.77 -9.40 -10.44
CA TRP A 197 -4.05 -8.70 -10.35
C TRP A 197 -5.22 -9.63 -10.70
N HIS A 198 -6.25 -9.62 -9.85
CA HIS A 198 -7.50 -10.36 -10.08
C HIS A 198 -8.67 -9.42 -10.38
N ILE A 199 -8.71 -8.27 -9.67
CA ILE A 199 -9.76 -7.26 -9.80
C ILE A 199 -9.07 -5.90 -9.94
N ILE A 200 -9.42 -5.14 -10.98
CA ILE A 200 -8.97 -3.76 -11.18
C ILE A 200 -10.21 -2.93 -11.47
N LYS A 201 -10.69 -2.22 -10.44
CA LYS A 201 -11.88 -1.37 -10.47
C LYS A 201 -11.92 -0.43 -9.26
N ASP A 202 -12.50 0.74 -9.44
CA ASP A 202 -12.67 1.73 -8.38
C ASP A 202 -13.85 1.32 -7.45
N VAL A 203 -13.56 1.02 -6.19
CA VAL A 203 -14.56 0.69 -5.15
C VAL A 203 -14.56 1.79 -4.08
N PRO A 204 -15.59 2.66 -4.01
CA PRO A 204 -15.64 3.77 -3.06
C PRO A 204 -15.62 3.33 -1.59
N ASN A 205 -14.97 4.12 -0.73
CA ASN A 205 -14.94 3.86 0.71
C ASN A 205 -16.35 3.81 1.36
N THR A 206 -17.37 4.41 0.73
CA THR A 206 -18.75 4.41 1.21
C THR A 206 -19.38 3.02 1.30
N VAL A 207 -18.95 2.06 0.46
CA VAL A 207 -19.45 0.66 0.44
C VAL A 207 -18.59 -0.31 1.25
N LEU A 208 -17.48 0.17 1.84
CA LEU A 208 -16.55 -0.64 2.66
C LEU A 208 -16.48 -0.17 4.12
N ARG A 209 -16.91 1.05 4.43
CA ARG A 209 -16.80 1.68 5.77
C ARG A 209 -17.59 1.00 6.90
N HIS A 210 -18.45 0.04 6.61
CA HIS A 210 -19.15 -0.75 7.64
C HIS A 210 -18.31 -1.94 8.12
N ILE A 211 -17.26 -2.33 7.38
CA ILE A 211 -16.34 -3.40 7.76
C ILE A 211 -15.36 -2.86 8.80
N ILE A 212 -15.52 -3.32 10.03
CA ILE A 212 -14.73 -2.90 11.20
C ILE A 212 -13.60 -3.89 11.47
N LEU A 213 -12.40 -3.36 11.72
CA LEU A 213 -11.20 -4.14 12.04
C LEU A 213 -10.91 -4.10 13.55
N GLU A 214 -11.21 -5.19 14.24
CA GLU A 214 -10.95 -5.37 15.68
C GLU A 214 -9.46 -5.21 16.03
N ASN A 215 -8.57 -5.64 15.13
CA ASN A 215 -7.12 -5.52 15.22
C ASN A 215 -6.55 -4.14 14.81
N ASN A 216 -7.40 -3.11 14.64
CA ASN A 216 -7.02 -1.75 14.27
C ASN A 216 -7.93 -0.71 14.99
N ASP A 217 -7.89 -0.71 16.32
CA ASP A 217 -8.70 0.16 17.21
C ASP A 217 -10.23 0.11 16.97
N ASN A 218 -10.78 -0.97 16.41
CA ASN A 218 -12.17 -1.03 15.91
C ASN A 218 -12.51 0.09 14.91
N ARG A 219 -11.54 0.52 14.09
CA ARG A 219 -11.77 1.47 13.00
C ARG A 219 -12.31 0.74 11.76
N PRO A 220 -13.06 1.44 10.88
CA PRO A 220 -13.37 0.91 9.56
C PRO A 220 -12.12 0.59 8.75
N VAL A 221 -12.18 -0.43 7.90
CA VAL A 221 -11.06 -0.86 7.03
C VAL A 221 -10.54 0.27 6.13
N THR A 222 -11.36 1.27 5.83
CA THR A 222 -11.01 2.47 5.05
C THR A 222 -10.03 3.42 5.76
N TYR A 223 -9.81 3.26 7.07
CA TYR A 223 -8.81 3.98 7.87
C TYR A 223 -7.48 3.22 8.02
N SER A 224 -7.33 2.08 7.33
CA SER A 224 -6.12 1.26 7.37
C SER A 224 -4.88 1.99 6.86
N ARG A 225 -3.76 1.73 7.55
CA ARG A 225 -2.40 2.07 7.10
C ARG A 225 -1.87 1.01 6.14
N ASP A 226 -0.72 1.30 5.53
CA ASP A 226 -0.05 0.34 4.65
C ASP A 226 0.29 -0.97 5.40
N THR A 227 0.06 -2.10 4.74
CA THR A 227 0.22 -3.46 5.29
C THR A 227 -0.62 -3.77 6.54
N GLN A 228 -1.73 -3.06 6.77
CA GLN A 228 -2.72 -3.45 7.78
C GLN A 228 -3.27 -4.85 7.44
N GLU A 229 -3.27 -5.75 8.42
CA GLU A 229 -3.83 -7.09 8.27
C GLU A 229 -5.34 -7.07 8.51
N ILE A 230 -6.07 -7.82 7.71
CA ILE A 230 -7.54 -7.92 7.73
C ILE A 230 -7.89 -9.32 8.22
N GLY A 231 -8.77 -9.42 9.22
CA GLY A 231 -9.29 -10.71 9.69
C GLY A 231 -10.03 -11.45 8.56
N LEU A 232 -9.92 -12.79 8.52
CA LEU A 232 -10.44 -13.60 7.41
C LEU A 232 -11.88 -13.25 7.03
N LYS A 233 -12.80 -13.20 8.01
CA LYS A 233 -14.22 -12.87 7.80
C LYS A 233 -14.41 -11.52 7.09
N GLN A 234 -13.76 -10.47 7.60
CA GLN A 234 -13.80 -9.12 7.01
C GLN A 234 -13.18 -9.12 5.60
N GLY A 235 -12.12 -9.90 5.40
CA GLY A 235 -11.44 -10.04 4.12
C GLY A 235 -12.29 -10.72 3.04
N LEU A 236 -12.97 -11.82 3.36
CA LEU A 236 -13.91 -12.49 2.45
C LEU A 236 -15.11 -11.59 2.11
N GLU A 237 -15.61 -10.82 3.09
CA GLU A 237 -16.64 -9.81 2.85
C GLU A 237 -16.17 -8.75 1.85
N MET A 238 -14.92 -8.25 1.99
CA MET A 238 -14.33 -7.35 1.00
C MET A 238 -14.20 -8.01 -0.38
N LEU A 239 -13.69 -9.24 -0.49
CA LEU A 239 -13.59 -9.95 -1.79
C LEU A 239 -14.96 -10.04 -2.47
N SER A 240 -16.01 -10.38 -1.71
CA SER A 240 -17.40 -10.46 -2.19
C SER A 240 -17.91 -9.09 -2.69
N ILE A 241 -17.65 -8.00 -1.96
CA ILE A 241 -18.02 -6.64 -2.38
C ILE A 241 -17.29 -6.24 -3.65
N PHE A 242 -15.97 -6.45 -3.76
CA PHE A 242 -15.21 -6.11 -4.96
C PHE A 242 -15.69 -6.89 -6.20
N LYS A 243 -16.05 -8.17 -6.03
CA LYS A 243 -16.60 -8.99 -7.11
C LYS A 243 -18.00 -8.51 -7.55
N SER A 244 -18.87 -8.20 -6.60
CA SER A 244 -20.28 -7.85 -6.85
C SER A 244 -20.52 -6.38 -7.23
N TYR A 245 -19.59 -5.47 -6.92
CA TYR A 245 -19.74 -4.04 -7.20
C TYR A 245 -19.85 -3.76 -8.69
N SER A 246 -20.86 -2.99 -9.12
CA SER A 246 -21.26 -2.87 -10.53
C SER A 246 -20.53 -1.79 -11.33
N GLU A 247 -19.86 -0.83 -10.67
CA GLU A 247 -19.12 0.22 -11.39
C GLU A 247 -17.92 -0.34 -12.15
N THR A 248 -17.60 0.31 -13.27
CA THR A 248 -16.59 -0.15 -14.23
C THR A 248 -15.40 0.79 -14.40
N THR A 249 -15.37 1.95 -13.74
CA THR A 249 -14.20 2.84 -13.80
C THR A 249 -13.00 2.19 -13.11
N SER A 250 -11.82 2.38 -13.69
CA SER A 250 -10.59 1.75 -13.23
C SER A 250 -9.35 2.53 -13.66
N VAL A 251 -8.21 2.28 -13.03
CA VAL A 251 -6.91 2.84 -13.45
C VAL A 251 -6.60 2.56 -14.94
N ILE A 252 -7.16 1.50 -15.51
CA ILE A 252 -7.02 1.12 -16.93
C ILE A 252 -7.68 2.14 -17.88
N ASP A 253 -8.65 2.94 -17.43
CA ASP A 253 -9.27 3.99 -18.25
C ASP A 253 -8.33 5.19 -18.45
N ASP A 254 -7.38 5.40 -17.53
CA ASP A 254 -6.39 6.47 -17.57
C ASP A 254 -4.98 5.96 -18.01
N PHE A 255 -4.85 4.71 -18.47
CA PHE A 255 -3.55 4.05 -18.62
C PHE A 255 -2.57 4.82 -19.53
N ASN A 256 -3.03 5.28 -20.70
CA ASN A 256 -2.22 6.08 -21.62
C ASN A 256 -1.78 7.44 -21.03
N PHE A 257 -2.58 8.03 -20.13
CA PHE A 257 -2.21 9.25 -19.42
C PHE A 257 -1.05 8.99 -18.44
N TYR A 258 -1.06 7.85 -17.76
CA TYR A 258 0.05 7.44 -16.88
C TYR A 258 1.31 7.07 -17.67
N GLU A 259 1.19 6.33 -18.79
CA GLU A 259 2.31 6.06 -19.71
C GLU A 259 2.99 7.33 -20.20
N ASN A 260 2.22 8.30 -20.70
CA ASN A 260 2.76 9.57 -21.20
C ASN A 260 3.45 10.37 -20.09
N ARG A 261 2.94 10.31 -18.85
CA ARG A 261 3.58 10.97 -17.71
C ARG A 261 4.82 10.24 -17.20
N GLU A 262 4.85 8.91 -17.26
CA GLU A 262 6.06 8.11 -16.98
C GLU A 262 7.19 8.47 -17.94
N LYS A 263 6.89 8.53 -19.26
CA LYS A 263 7.84 8.96 -20.30
C LYS A 263 8.36 10.38 -20.03
N ALA A 264 7.47 11.32 -19.71
CA ALA A 264 7.85 12.71 -19.42
C ALA A 264 8.71 12.85 -18.16
N LEU A 265 8.45 12.05 -17.12
CA LEU A 265 9.26 12.02 -15.89
C LEU A 265 10.64 11.40 -16.13
N LYS A 266 10.72 10.28 -16.87
CA LYS A 266 12.00 9.65 -17.26
C LYS A 266 12.87 10.60 -18.09
N ALA A 267 12.29 11.29 -19.08
CA ALA A 267 13.00 12.29 -19.87
C ALA A 267 13.60 13.41 -18.98
N LYS A 268 12.81 13.95 -18.04
CA LYS A 268 13.28 14.99 -17.10
C LYS A 268 14.42 14.50 -16.19
N ARG A 269 14.32 13.28 -15.62
CA ARG A 269 15.40 12.68 -14.81
C ARG A 269 16.71 12.62 -15.61
N ASN A 270 16.65 12.17 -16.87
CA ASN A 270 17.83 12.06 -17.73
C ASN A 270 18.44 13.44 -18.05
N THR A 271 17.64 14.45 -18.41
CA THR A 271 18.15 15.81 -18.68
C THR A 271 18.75 16.47 -17.43
N SER A 272 18.25 16.16 -16.24
CA SER A 272 18.83 16.65 -14.98
C SER A 272 20.18 16.00 -14.65
N GLN A 273 20.41 14.74 -15.07
CA GLN A 273 21.68 14.05 -14.88
C GLN A 273 22.75 14.47 -15.89
N THR A 274 22.38 14.83 -17.12
CA THR A 274 23.35 15.27 -18.15
C THR A 274 23.88 16.69 -17.96
N ASN A 275 23.27 17.49 -17.08
CA ASN A 275 23.64 18.89 -16.83
C ASN A 275 24.45 19.08 -15.53
N GLY A 276 24.95 17.98 -14.93
CA GLY A 276 25.88 18.02 -13.80
C GLY A 276 27.34 17.98 -14.27
N ASP A 277 28.07 19.05 -13.95
CA ASP A 277 29.51 19.30 -14.18
C ASP A 277 30.05 19.32 -15.62
N PRO A 278 30.43 20.53 -16.06
CA PRO A 278 31.77 20.70 -16.61
C PRO A 278 32.50 21.93 -16.05
N ASP A 279 32.86 21.95 -14.76
CA ASP A 279 34.09 22.63 -14.29
C ASP A 279 34.43 22.34 -12.81
N VAL A 280 35.50 21.58 -12.57
CA VAL A 280 36.53 21.92 -11.58
C VAL A 280 37.88 21.50 -12.17
N SER A 281 38.54 22.47 -12.80
CA SER A 281 39.94 22.40 -13.22
C SER A 281 40.90 22.73 -12.07
#